data_AF-A0A3Q2XCQ4-F1
#
_entry.id   AF-A0A3Q2XCQ4-F1
#
_cell.length_a   1.000
_cell.length_b   1.000
_cell.length_c   1.000
_cell.angle_alpha   90.00
_cell.angle_beta   90.00
_cell.angle_gamma   90.00
#
_symmetry.space_group_name_H-M   'P 1'
#
loop_
_entity.id
_entity.type
_entity.pdbx_description
1 polymer ?
#
loop_
_entity_poly.entity_id
_entity_poly.type
_entity_poly.pdbx_seq_one_letter_code
_entity_poly.pdbx_strand_id
1 'polypeptide(L)'
;MNKCDFVLFVLFLSLVTLAGVSSQPIADNQRVFSIAVSRVQHLHLLAQALFLDFEGSLQMEDQRQLNKIFLQDFCNSDYIISPLDKHETQRSSVLKLLSISYRLVESWEFPSHSLSGGSSPRNQVPSKLSELKMGILLLIRANQDGAEMFSDSSPLQLAPYGNYYQSVADDESLKRTYELLACFKKDMHKVETYLTVAKCRLSPEANCTL
;
A
#
# COMPACT_ATOMS: atom_id res chain seq x y z
N MET A 1 22.65 -53.94 -17.41
CA MET A 1 22.19 -53.15 -16.26
C MET A 1 21.48 -54.12 -15.33
N ASN A 2 22.02 -54.36 -14.13
CA ASN A 2 21.48 -55.38 -13.25
C ASN A 2 20.15 -54.89 -12.65
N LYS A 3 19.25 -55.81 -12.29
CA LYS A 3 17.96 -55.47 -11.64
C LYS A 3 18.14 -54.61 -10.38
N CYS A 4 19.28 -54.75 -9.68
CA CYS A 4 19.64 -53.94 -8.53
C CYS A 4 19.93 -52.47 -8.90
N ASP A 5 20.65 -52.24 -10.01
CA ASP A 5 21.01 -50.88 -10.47
C ASP A 5 19.78 -50.08 -10.87
N PHE A 6 18.78 -50.75 -11.49
CA PHE A 6 17.53 -50.12 -11.87
C PHE A 6 16.69 -49.70 -10.65
N VAL A 7 16.62 -50.55 -9.62
CA VAL A 7 15.90 -50.23 -8.37
C VAL A 7 16.57 -49.07 -7.63
N LEU A 8 17.90 -49.04 -7.59
CA LEU A 8 18.65 -47.95 -6.97
C LEU A 8 18.41 -46.62 -7.69
N PHE A 9 18.37 -46.66 -9.02
CA PHE A 9 18.13 -45.48 -9.85
C PHE A 9 16.70 -44.92 -9.68
N VAL A 10 15.69 -45.79 -9.59
CA VAL A 10 14.30 -45.39 -9.32
C VAL A 10 14.15 -44.82 -7.91
N LEU A 11 14.81 -45.41 -6.90
CA LEU A 11 14.80 -44.87 -5.54
C LEU A 11 15.47 -43.50 -5.45
N PHE A 12 16.60 -43.31 -6.15
CA PHE A 12 17.27 -42.02 -6.25
C PHE A 12 16.41 -40.96 -6.93
N LEU A 13 15.77 -41.30 -8.06
CA LEU A 13 14.84 -40.38 -8.74
C LEU A 13 13.65 -40.01 -7.84
N SER A 14 13.12 -40.97 -7.08
CA SER A 14 12.03 -40.75 -6.12
C SER A 14 12.43 -39.85 -4.95
N LEU A 15 13.66 -40.00 -4.44
CA LEU A 15 14.22 -39.12 -3.41
C LEU A 15 14.50 -37.71 -3.94
N VAL A 16 14.94 -37.59 -5.20
CA VAL A 16 15.18 -36.30 -5.86
C VAL A 16 13.86 -35.57 -6.18
N THR A 17 12.79 -36.29 -6.54
CA THR A 17 11.47 -35.67 -6.72
C THR A 17 10.79 -35.27 -5.40
N LEU A 18 11.02 -36.02 -4.32
CA LEU A 18 10.55 -35.66 -2.96
C LEU A 18 11.34 -34.48 -2.36
N ALA A 19 12.63 -34.33 -2.69
CA ALA A 19 13.46 -33.22 -2.24
C ALA A 19 13.38 -31.96 -3.13
N GLY A 20 12.82 -32.08 -4.35
CA GLY A 20 12.90 -31.06 -5.40
C GLY A 20 11.68 -30.15 -5.56
N VAL A 21 10.55 -30.39 -4.89
CA VAL A 21 9.38 -29.51 -4.95
C VAL A 21 9.36 -28.64 -3.70
N SER A 22 10.16 -27.58 -3.71
CA SER A 22 10.12 -26.56 -2.66
C SER A 22 8.84 -25.73 -2.81
N SER A 23 7.90 -25.92 -1.89
CA SER A 23 6.71 -25.07 -1.71
C SER A 23 7.06 -23.66 -1.17
N GLN A 24 8.34 -23.32 -0.99
CA GLN A 24 8.79 -22.08 -0.34
C GLN A 24 8.40 -20.79 -1.08
N PRO A 25 8.41 -20.67 -2.43
CA PRO A 25 8.13 -19.39 -3.08
C PRO A 25 6.71 -18.88 -2.80
N ILE A 26 5.74 -19.79 -2.76
CA ILE A 26 4.32 -19.46 -2.55
C ILE A 26 4.07 -19.11 -1.08
N ALA A 27 4.62 -19.88 -0.14
CA ALA A 27 4.50 -19.64 1.29
C ALA A 27 5.17 -18.32 1.71
N ASP A 28 6.33 -17.99 1.12
CA ASP A 28 7.03 -16.74 1.38
C ASP A 28 6.24 -15.53 0.86
N ASN A 29 5.64 -15.62 -0.33
CA ASN A 29 4.80 -14.55 -0.88
C ASN A 29 3.56 -14.27 -0.02
N GLN A 30 2.85 -15.31 0.42
CA GLN A 30 1.69 -15.17 1.31
C GLN A 30 2.05 -14.52 2.65
N ARG A 31 3.23 -14.84 3.19
CA ARG A 31 3.76 -14.21 4.40
C ARG A 31 4.05 -12.71 4.17
N VAL A 32 4.71 -12.36 3.07
CA VAL A 32 5.00 -10.96 2.74
C VAL A 32 3.70 -10.17 2.53
N PHE A 33 2.70 -10.74 1.86
CA PHE A 33 1.36 -10.12 1.75
C PHE A 33 0.73 -9.86 3.11
N SER A 34 0.78 -10.83 4.01
CA SER A 34 0.21 -10.69 5.36
C SER A 34 0.89 -9.59 6.16
N ILE A 35 2.22 -9.49 6.05
CA ILE A 35 2.99 -8.40 6.68
C ILE A 35 2.62 -7.05 6.06
N ALA A 36 2.53 -6.95 4.73
CA ALA A 36 2.18 -5.70 4.05
C ALA A 36 0.77 -5.22 4.41
N VAL A 37 -0.22 -6.12 4.43
CA VAL A 37 -1.60 -5.82 4.86
C VAL A 37 -1.63 -5.34 6.31
N SER A 38 -0.95 -6.03 7.23
CA SER A 38 -0.87 -5.61 8.63
C SER A 38 -0.21 -4.22 8.79
N ARG A 39 0.85 -3.94 8.03
CA ARG A 39 1.54 -2.65 8.05
C ARG A 39 0.65 -1.51 7.56
N VAL A 40 -0.05 -1.68 6.45
CA VAL A 40 -0.96 -0.64 5.96
C VAL A 40 -2.17 -0.45 6.87
N GLN A 41 -2.70 -1.52 7.47
CA GLN A 41 -3.76 -1.42 8.49
C GLN A 41 -3.32 -0.56 9.67
N HIS A 42 -2.10 -0.76 10.18
CA HIS A 42 -1.56 0.10 11.24
C HIS A 42 -1.41 1.56 10.79
N LEU A 43 -0.96 1.80 9.56
CA LEU A 43 -0.86 3.16 9.01
C LEU A 43 -2.23 3.82 8.84
N HIS A 44 -3.24 3.09 8.39
CA HIS A 44 -4.60 3.59 8.23
C HIS A 44 -5.24 3.91 9.59
N LEU A 45 -5.10 3.01 10.59
CA LEU A 45 -5.55 3.28 11.96
C LEU A 45 -4.86 4.52 12.56
N LEU A 46 -3.55 4.66 12.33
CA LEU A 46 -2.82 5.85 12.74
C LEU A 46 -3.36 7.10 12.03
N ALA A 47 -3.60 7.05 10.72
CA ALA A 47 -4.17 8.17 9.97
C ALA A 47 -5.56 8.58 10.49
N GLN A 48 -6.42 7.62 10.83
CA GLN A 48 -7.72 7.87 11.46
C GLN A 48 -7.55 8.55 12.81
N ALA A 49 -6.67 8.06 13.67
CA ALA A 49 -6.40 8.66 14.98
C ALA A 49 -5.90 10.10 14.84
N LEU A 50 -4.95 10.36 13.93
CA LEU A 50 -4.41 11.70 13.71
C LEU A 50 -5.47 12.68 13.21
N PHE A 51 -6.35 12.23 12.32
CA PHE A 51 -7.45 13.03 11.81
C PHE A 51 -8.47 13.34 12.90
N LEU A 52 -8.88 12.34 13.69
CA LEU A 52 -9.83 12.51 14.79
C LEU A 52 -9.27 13.42 15.90
N ASP A 53 -8.00 13.25 16.26
CA ASP A 53 -7.32 14.11 17.24
C ASP A 53 -7.30 15.58 16.77
N PHE A 54 -7.04 15.80 15.47
CA PHE A 54 -7.07 17.13 14.90
C PHE A 54 -8.48 17.72 14.91
N GLU A 55 -9.49 16.99 14.43
CA GLU A 55 -10.89 17.45 14.45
C GLU A 55 -11.38 17.77 15.87
N GLY A 56 -11.00 16.96 16.85
CA GLY A 56 -11.33 17.19 18.26
C GLY A 56 -10.67 18.42 18.88
N SER A 57 -9.60 18.94 18.26
CA SER A 57 -8.90 20.15 18.71
C SER A 57 -9.45 21.45 18.10
N LEU A 58 -10.30 21.35 17.06
CA LEU A 58 -10.86 22.50 16.36
C LEU A 58 -12.00 23.16 17.16
N GLN A 59 -12.19 24.47 16.97
CA GLN A 59 -13.42 25.13 17.42
C GLN A 59 -14.60 24.71 16.53
N MET A 60 -15.83 24.73 17.06
CA MET A 60 -17.02 24.30 16.30
C MET A 60 -17.24 25.08 15.00
N GLU A 61 -16.86 26.36 14.93
CA GLU A 61 -17.00 27.18 13.73
C GLU A 61 -15.99 26.76 12.64
N ASP A 62 -14.73 26.55 13.03
CA ASP A 62 -13.67 26.05 12.13
C ASP A 62 -14.03 24.67 11.59
N GLN A 63 -14.56 23.78 12.44
CA GLN A 63 -14.99 22.44 12.04
C GLN A 63 -16.11 22.50 10.99
N ARG A 64 -17.08 23.41 11.14
CA ARG A 64 -18.17 23.60 10.15
C ARG A 64 -17.66 24.15 8.82
N GLN A 65 -16.63 24.99 8.83
CA GLN A 65 -16.03 25.56 7.62
C GLN A 65 -15.17 24.51 6.90
N LEU A 66 -14.31 23.79 7.62
CA LEU A 66 -13.44 22.76 7.05
C LEU A 66 -14.22 21.56 6.48
N ASN A 67 -15.30 21.14 7.14
CA ASN A 67 -16.18 20.09 6.61
C ASN A 67 -16.88 20.47 5.29
N LYS A 68 -17.10 21.77 5.03
CA LYS A 68 -17.62 22.24 3.74
C LYS A 68 -16.54 22.25 2.65
N ILE A 69 -15.26 22.40 3.02
CA ILE A 69 -14.13 22.43 2.10
C ILE A 69 -13.80 21.02 1.58
N PHE A 70 -13.95 19.98 2.41
CA PHE A 70 -13.73 18.59 1.99
C PHE A 70 -14.71 18.11 0.89
N LEU A 71 -15.82 18.82 0.66
CA LEU A 71 -16.72 18.50 -0.45
C LEU A 71 -16.12 18.82 -1.85
N GLN A 72 -14.90 19.35 -1.92
CA GLN A 72 -14.22 19.76 -3.15
C GLN A 72 -12.90 19.02 -3.42
N ASP A 73 -12.74 17.86 -2.76
CA ASP A 73 -11.61 16.91 -2.74
C ASP A 73 -10.67 16.87 -3.96
N PHE A 74 -9.51 17.50 -3.81
CA PHE A 74 -8.32 17.18 -4.59
C PHE A 74 -7.17 16.85 -3.65
N CYS A 75 -6.87 15.56 -3.52
CA CYS A 75 -5.62 15.11 -2.95
C CYS A 75 -4.55 15.09 -4.02
N ASN A 76 -3.31 15.36 -3.62
CA ASN A 76 -2.17 15.29 -4.55
C ASN A 76 -2.10 13.93 -5.24
N SER A 77 -2.48 12.84 -4.58
CA SER A 77 -2.55 11.49 -5.14
C SER A 77 -3.63 11.27 -6.20
N ASP A 78 -4.56 12.19 -6.43
CA ASP A 78 -5.69 11.97 -7.34
C ASP A 78 -5.29 11.95 -8.83
N TYR A 79 -4.04 12.34 -9.18
CA TYR A 79 -3.49 12.07 -10.52
C TYR A 79 -3.13 10.60 -10.74
N ILE A 80 -2.98 9.80 -9.67
CA ILE A 80 -2.70 8.37 -9.76
C ILE A 80 -4.00 7.68 -10.19
N ILE A 81 -4.04 7.23 -11.43
CA ILE A 81 -5.20 6.52 -11.99
C ILE A 81 -5.44 5.25 -11.17
N SER A 82 -6.46 5.30 -10.33
CA SER A 82 -6.82 4.24 -9.39
C SER A 82 -8.24 3.73 -9.68
N PRO A 83 -8.54 2.44 -9.44
CA PRO A 83 -9.90 1.94 -9.55
C PRO A 83 -10.90 2.84 -8.82
N LEU A 84 -11.95 3.28 -9.54
CA LEU A 84 -12.88 4.29 -9.05
C LEU A 84 -13.89 3.71 -8.06
N ASP A 85 -14.19 2.41 -8.18
CA ASP A 85 -15.19 1.74 -7.37
C ASP A 85 -14.76 0.31 -6.95
N LYS A 86 -15.60 -0.31 -6.11
CA LYS A 86 -15.41 -1.67 -5.61
C LYS A 86 -15.29 -2.68 -6.76
N HIS A 87 -16.05 -2.50 -7.82
CA HIS A 87 -16.14 -3.45 -8.92
C HIS A 87 -14.92 -3.38 -9.83
N GLU A 88 -14.41 -2.20 -10.14
CA GLU A 88 -13.15 -2.03 -10.87
C GLU A 88 -11.96 -2.55 -10.03
N THR A 89 -12.00 -2.34 -8.72
CA THR A 89 -11.00 -2.89 -7.78
C THR A 89 -11.00 -4.42 -7.84
N GLN A 90 -12.17 -5.04 -7.76
CA GLN A 90 -12.38 -6.47 -7.84
C GLN A 90 -12.04 -7.09 -9.20
N ARG A 91 -11.93 -6.30 -10.28
CA ARG A 91 -11.51 -6.78 -11.61
C ARG A 91 -10.04 -6.51 -11.96
N SER A 92 -9.39 -5.57 -11.28
CA SER A 92 -7.99 -5.19 -11.55
C SER A 92 -7.02 -6.34 -11.26
N SER A 93 -5.95 -6.54 -12.03
CA SER A 93 -4.96 -7.60 -11.73
C SER A 93 -4.24 -7.38 -10.39
N VAL A 94 -3.64 -8.43 -9.81
CA VAL A 94 -2.80 -8.31 -8.59
C VAL A 94 -1.68 -7.31 -8.80
N LEU A 95 -0.97 -7.41 -9.94
CA LEU A 95 0.13 -6.51 -10.27
C LEU A 95 -0.32 -5.05 -10.41
N LYS A 96 -1.51 -4.80 -11.01
CA LYS A 96 -2.10 -3.44 -11.08
C LYS A 96 -2.36 -2.87 -9.68
N LEU A 97 -3.00 -3.66 -8.80
CA LEU A 97 -3.29 -3.23 -7.43
C LEU A 97 -2.01 -2.95 -6.62
N LEU A 98 -1.00 -3.81 -6.75
CA LEU A 98 0.30 -3.61 -6.11
C LEU A 98 1.02 -2.36 -6.64
N SER A 99 1.00 -2.13 -7.95
CA SER A 99 1.67 -0.99 -8.58
C SER A 99 1.03 0.35 -8.16
N ILE A 100 -0.30 0.40 -8.12
CA ILE A 100 -1.02 1.59 -7.64
C ILE A 100 -0.74 1.82 -6.16
N SER A 101 -0.77 0.75 -5.36
CA SER A 101 -0.45 0.81 -3.94
C SER A 101 0.96 1.36 -3.69
N TYR A 102 1.95 0.91 -4.48
CA TYR A 102 3.31 1.42 -4.41
C TYR A 102 3.39 2.92 -4.69
N ARG A 103 2.73 3.39 -5.77
CA ARG A 103 2.73 4.81 -6.15
C ARG A 103 2.05 5.69 -5.11
N LEU A 104 0.94 5.24 -4.53
CA LEU A 104 0.28 5.94 -3.42
C LEU A 104 1.25 6.07 -2.24
N VAL A 105 1.85 4.97 -1.77
CA VAL A 105 2.79 5.01 -0.63
C VAL A 105 4.01 5.88 -0.92
N GLU A 106 4.58 5.78 -2.12
CA GLU A 106 5.71 6.62 -2.57
C GLU A 106 5.37 8.11 -2.56
N SER A 107 4.17 8.49 -3.02
CA SER A 107 3.73 9.89 -3.04
C SER A 107 3.65 10.52 -1.65
N TRP A 108 3.56 9.70 -0.60
CA TRP A 108 3.49 10.14 0.80
C TRP A 108 4.85 10.23 1.50
N GLU A 109 5.95 9.76 0.92
CA GLU A 109 7.27 9.79 1.58
C GLU A 109 7.63 11.21 2.04
N PHE A 110 7.55 12.21 1.14
CA PHE A 110 7.88 13.59 1.50
C PHE A 110 6.79 14.28 2.34
N PRO A 111 5.49 14.28 1.95
CA PRO A 111 4.44 14.96 2.72
C PRO A 111 4.27 14.41 4.14
N SER A 112 4.64 13.13 4.38
CA SER A 112 4.52 12.51 5.70
C SER A 112 5.35 13.18 6.80
N HIS A 113 6.42 13.91 6.44
CA HIS A 113 7.20 14.69 7.40
C HIS A 113 6.40 15.84 8.02
N SER A 114 5.41 16.36 7.28
CA SER A 114 4.51 17.42 7.77
C SER A 114 3.38 16.86 8.65
N LEU A 115 3.19 15.53 8.68
CA LEU A 115 2.28 14.88 9.63
C LEU A 115 2.85 14.84 11.05
N SER A 116 4.16 15.08 11.23
CA SER A 116 4.89 15.00 12.49
C SER A 116 4.70 16.24 13.38
N GLY A 117 3.45 16.56 13.73
CA GLY A 117 3.11 17.61 14.69
C GLY A 117 2.91 17.07 16.12
N GLY A 118 3.96 17.13 16.95
CA GLY A 118 3.84 17.24 18.42
C GLY A 118 3.63 15.98 19.28
N SER A 119 3.36 14.79 18.73
CA SER A 119 3.21 13.56 19.54
C SER A 119 4.09 12.37 19.09
N SER A 120 4.58 11.60 20.06
CA SER A 120 5.52 10.46 19.88
C SER A 120 5.13 9.42 18.80
N PRO A 121 3.84 9.11 18.55
CA PRO A 121 3.43 8.20 17.47
C PRO A 121 3.65 8.75 16.05
N ARG A 122 3.62 10.08 15.85
CA ARG A 122 3.67 10.72 14.51
C ARG A 122 5.05 10.67 13.86
N ASN A 123 6.11 10.58 14.67
CA ASN A 123 7.50 10.55 14.17
C ASN A 123 7.86 9.23 13.45
N GLN A 124 6.99 8.23 13.54
CA GLN A 124 7.22 6.91 12.92
C GLN A 124 6.51 6.77 11.57
N VAL A 125 5.72 7.75 11.12
CA VAL A 125 4.98 7.62 9.84
C VAL A 125 5.93 7.46 8.66
N PRO A 126 6.99 8.27 8.49
CA PRO A 126 7.90 8.12 7.35
C PRO A 126 8.59 6.75 7.30
N SER A 127 9.03 6.22 8.46
CA SER A 127 9.68 4.91 8.51
C SER A 127 8.70 3.77 8.20
N LYS A 128 7.48 3.82 8.75
CA LYS A 128 6.43 2.83 8.45
C LYS A 128 6.05 2.84 6.96
N LEU A 129 5.97 4.01 6.33
CA LEU A 129 5.73 4.13 4.88
C LEU A 129 6.88 3.51 4.08
N SER A 130 8.14 3.79 4.44
CA SER A 130 9.32 3.20 3.79
C SER A 130 9.33 1.66 3.88
N GLU A 131 9.03 1.12 5.07
CA GLU A 131 8.91 -0.33 5.28
C GLU A 131 7.78 -0.97 4.46
N LEU A 132 6.63 -0.30 4.38
CA LEU A 132 5.49 -0.75 3.56
C LEU A 132 5.85 -0.72 2.07
N LYS A 133 6.44 0.39 1.59
CA LYS A 133 6.90 0.55 0.20
C LYS A 133 7.85 -0.57 -0.22
N MET A 134 8.82 -0.90 0.64
CA MET A 134 9.74 -2.01 0.39
C MET A 134 9.01 -3.35 0.31
N GLY A 135 8.06 -3.61 1.23
CA GLY A 135 7.24 -4.83 1.20
C GLY A 135 6.43 -4.96 -0.09
N ILE A 136 5.78 -3.88 -0.54
CA ILE A 136 5.02 -3.85 -1.80
C ILE A 136 5.94 -4.08 -3.00
N LEU A 137 7.13 -3.48 -3.01
CA LEU A 137 8.10 -3.66 -4.09
C LEU A 137 8.56 -5.12 -4.23
N LEU A 138 8.76 -5.83 -3.10
CA LEU A 138 9.07 -7.26 -3.10
C LEU A 138 7.91 -8.08 -3.68
N LEU A 139 6.66 -7.74 -3.31
CA LEU A 139 5.48 -8.40 -3.87
C LEU A 139 5.33 -8.16 -5.36
N ILE A 140 5.60 -6.95 -5.86
CA ILE A 140 5.59 -6.64 -7.29
C ILE A 140 6.56 -7.55 -8.03
N ARG A 141 7.82 -7.63 -7.56
CA ARG A 141 8.85 -8.48 -8.17
C ARG A 141 8.46 -9.96 -8.15
N ALA A 142 7.86 -10.42 -7.07
CA ALA A 142 7.44 -11.82 -6.92
C ALA A 142 6.21 -12.20 -7.77
N ASN A 143 5.43 -11.21 -8.24
CA ASN A 143 4.24 -11.41 -9.08
C ASN A 143 4.45 -10.96 -10.53
N GLN A 144 5.70 -10.67 -10.92
CA GLN A 144 6.08 -10.43 -12.31
C GLN A 144 6.48 -11.75 -12.95
N ASP A 145 5.62 -12.31 -13.79
CA ASP A 145 6.04 -13.35 -14.72
C ASP A 145 6.97 -12.73 -15.77
N GLY A 146 8.04 -13.44 -16.17
CA GLY A 146 9.15 -12.97 -17.02
C GLY A 146 8.79 -12.49 -18.43
N ALA A 147 7.51 -12.19 -18.73
CA ALA A 147 7.01 -11.74 -20.02
C ALA A 147 6.53 -10.28 -20.05
N GLU A 148 6.40 -9.57 -18.92
CA GLU A 148 6.00 -8.16 -18.94
C GLU A 148 6.96 -7.29 -18.13
N MET A 149 8.13 -7.04 -18.73
CA MET A 149 8.94 -5.88 -18.39
C MET A 149 8.10 -4.64 -18.74
N PHE A 150 7.74 -3.86 -17.72
CA PHE A 150 7.09 -2.55 -17.80
C PHE A 150 7.23 -1.83 -19.15
N SER A 151 6.28 -2.04 -20.07
CA SER A 151 6.20 -1.25 -21.31
C SER A 151 5.37 0.03 -21.16
N ASP A 152 4.79 0.26 -19.97
CA ASP A 152 4.22 1.56 -19.59
C ASP A 152 5.06 2.21 -18.49
N SER A 153 6.36 2.32 -18.77
CA SER A 153 7.18 3.40 -18.23
C SER A 153 6.87 4.69 -18.99
N SER A 154 5.61 5.10 -19.01
CA SER A 154 5.36 6.53 -19.16
C SER A 154 5.86 7.15 -17.85
N PRO A 155 6.91 7.99 -17.88
CA PRO A 155 7.25 8.79 -16.73
C PRO A 155 6.13 9.82 -16.62
N LEU A 156 5.00 9.44 -16.03
CA LEU A 156 4.08 10.43 -15.48
C LEU A 156 4.93 11.14 -14.45
N GLN A 157 5.38 12.34 -14.83
CA GLN A 157 6.16 13.25 -14.03
C GLN A 157 5.66 13.13 -12.59
N LEU A 158 6.49 12.55 -11.72
CA LEU A 158 6.38 12.75 -10.28
C LEU A 158 6.46 14.25 -10.10
N ALA A 159 5.30 14.89 -10.07
CA ALA A 159 5.25 16.32 -10.10
C ALA A 159 5.89 16.83 -8.80
N PRO A 160 6.71 17.89 -8.86
CA PRO A 160 7.54 18.32 -7.74
C PRO A 160 6.67 19.07 -6.73
N TYR A 161 5.84 18.34 -5.97
CA TYR A 161 4.89 18.95 -5.03
C TYR A 161 5.28 18.77 -3.57
N GLY A 162 6.58 18.75 -3.28
CA GLY A 162 7.07 19.01 -1.92
C GLY A 162 6.76 20.43 -1.43
N ASN A 163 6.56 21.38 -2.36
CA ASN A 163 6.35 22.78 -2.02
C ASN A 163 4.90 23.12 -1.63
N TYR A 164 3.90 22.28 -1.94
CA TYR A 164 2.50 22.53 -1.57
C TYR A 164 2.28 22.47 -0.06
N TYR A 165 3.26 22.05 0.77
CA TYR A 165 3.12 22.02 2.23
C TYR A 165 4.00 23.03 3.00
N GLN A 166 4.74 23.92 2.31
CA GLN A 166 5.87 24.66 2.91
C GLN A 166 5.70 26.20 3.10
N SER A 167 4.56 26.82 2.76
CA SER A 167 4.33 28.29 2.84
C SER A 167 3.36 28.74 3.95
N VAL A 168 3.58 29.87 4.62
CA VAL A 168 2.90 30.25 5.90
C VAL A 168 1.92 31.43 5.76
N ALA A 169 0.65 31.16 6.08
CA ALA A 169 -0.33 32.07 6.69
C ALA A 169 -1.23 31.22 7.64
N ASP A 170 -1.59 31.73 8.83
CA ASP A 170 -2.20 30.92 9.91
C ASP A 170 -3.57 30.29 9.55
N ASP A 171 -4.42 30.99 8.80
CA ASP A 171 -5.74 30.46 8.42
C ASP A 171 -5.64 29.43 7.27
N GLU A 172 -4.65 29.60 6.39
CA GLU A 172 -4.27 28.56 5.41
C GLU A 172 -3.66 27.33 6.10
N SER A 173 -3.11 27.47 7.31
CA SER A 173 -2.45 26.37 8.03
C SER A 173 -3.42 25.30 8.53
N LEU A 174 -4.60 25.69 9.04
CA LEU A 174 -5.63 24.75 9.51
C LEU A 174 -6.23 23.98 8.34
N LYS A 175 -6.60 24.70 7.28
CA LYS A 175 -7.12 24.11 6.04
C LYS A 175 -6.13 23.12 5.43
N ARG A 176 -4.87 23.50 5.31
CA ARG A 176 -3.83 22.64 4.75
C ARG A 176 -3.55 21.42 5.63
N THR A 177 -3.56 21.59 6.95
CA THR A 177 -3.40 20.47 7.90
C THR A 177 -4.57 19.50 7.79
N TYR A 178 -5.80 20.02 7.69
CA TYR A 178 -6.99 19.23 7.44
C TYR A 178 -6.89 18.46 6.12
N GLU A 179 -6.57 19.14 5.01
CA GLU A 179 -6.38 18.54 3.68
C GLU A 179 -5.32 17.43 3.73
N LEU A 180 -4.15 17.68 4.33
CA LEU A 180 -3.07 16.72 4.45
C LEU A 180 -3.50 15.46 5.23
N LEU A 181 -4.13 15.63 6.40
CA LEU A 181 -4.59 14.52 7.23
C LEU A 181 -5.72 13.72 6.56
N ALA A 182 -6.67 14.41 5.93
CA ALA A 182 -7.78 13.79 5.25
C ALA A 182 -7.33 12.99 4.03
N CYS A 183 -6.41 13.55 3.23
CA CYS A 183 -5.80 12.86 2.10
C CYS A 183 -4.97 11.65 2.54
N PHE A 184 -4.18 11.78 3.62
CA PHE A 184 -3.41 10.66 4.13
C PHE A 184 -4.32 9.51 4.57
N LYS A 185 -5.40 9.82 5.30
CA LYS A 185 -6.43 8.85 5.69
C LYS A 185 -7.07 8.19 4.48
N LYS A 186 -7.48 8.98 3.48
CA LYS A 186 -8.11 8.51 2.23
C LYS A 186 -7.20 7.52 1.49
N ASP A 187 -5.93 7.87 1.33
CA ASP A 187 -5.00 7.06 0.55
C ASP A 187 -4.57 5.79 1.29
N MET A 188 -4.34 5.85 2.60
CA MET A 188 -4.03 4.65 3.37
C MET A 188 -5.20 3.64 3.37
N HIS A 189 -6.44 4.12 3.39
CA HIS A 189 -7.62 3.26 3.19
C HIS A 189 -7.64 2.61 1.80
N LYS A 190 -7.33 3.37 0.73
CA LYS A 190 -7.22 2.81 -0.64
C LYS A 190 -6.15 1.72 -0.70
N VAL A 191 -4.95 1.99 -0.17
CA VAL A 191 -3.85 1.02 -0.15
C VAL A 191 -4.23 -0.23 0.64
N GLU A 192 -4.87 -0.08 1.81
CA GLU A 192 -5.37 -1.22 2.59
C GLU A 192 -6.34 -2.08 1.78
N THR A 193 -7.30 -1.43 1.12
CA THR A 193 -8.28 -2.11 0.27
C THR A 193 -7.59 -2.88 -0.86
N TYR A 194 -6.68 -2.25 -1.58
CA TYR A 194 -5.98 -2.86 -2.71
C TYR A 194 -5.10 -4.04 -2.29
N LEU A 195 -4.33 -3.90 -1.20
CA LEU A 195 -3.49 -4.99 -0.70
C LEU A 195 -4.32 -6.15 -0.16
N THR A 196 -5.45 -5.87 0.49
CA THR A 196 -6.36 -6.90 0.98
C THR A 196 -6.96 -7.69 -0.18
N VAL A 197 -7.47 -7.00 -1.22
CA VAL A 197 -8.01 -7.63 -2.43
C VAL A 197 -6.93 -8.46 -3.13
N ALA A 198 -5.72 -7.90 -3.31
CA ALA A 198 -4.60 -8.59 -3.94
C ALA A 198 -4.21 -9.88 -3.18
N LYS A 199 -4.11 -9.81 -1.85
CA LYS A 199 -3.86 -10.98 -0.99
C LYS A 199 -4.92 -12.06 -1.15
N CYS A 200 -6.20 -11.68 -1.12
CA CYS A 200 -7.32 -12.62 -1.25
C CYS A 200 -7.33 -13.36 -2.58
N ARG A 201 -6.87 -12.74 -3.68
CA ARG A 201 -6.79 -13.42 -4.99
C ARG A 201 -5.75 -14.52 -5.05
N LEU A 202 -4.66 -14.41 -4.30
CA LEU A 202 -3.57 -15.39 -4.29
C LEU A 202 -3.71 -16.46 -3.21
N SER A 203 -4.74 -16.34 -2.36
CA SER A 203 -5.02 -17.29 -1.28
C SER A 203 -6.51 -17.58 -1.22
N PRO A 204 -7.04 -18.45 -2.11
CA PRO A 204 -8.48 -18.80 -2.17
C PRO A 204 -9.01 -19.44 -0.87
N GLU A 205 -8.12 -20.00 -0.06
CA GLU A 205 -8.40 -20.63 1.24
C GLU A 205 -8.56 -19.61 2.38
N ALA A 206 -8.18 -18.35 2.16
CA ALA A 206 -8.52 -17.29 3.09
C ALA A 206 -10.00 -16.95 2.86
N ASN A 207 -10.85 -17.17 3.86
CA ASN A 207 -12.26 -16.77 3.86
C ASN A 207 -12.40 -15.24 3.76
N CYS A 208 -12.10 -14.69 2.59
CA CYS A 208 -12.16 -13.28 2.30
C CYS A 208 -13.59 -12.92 1.88
N THR A 209 -14.33 -12.26 2.76
CA THR A 209 -15.53 -11.53 2.39
C THR A 209 -15.12 -10.19 1.77
N LEU A 210 -15.21 -10.08 0.44
CA LEU A 210 -14.89 -8.86 -0.34
C LEU A 210 -16.06 -7.89 -0.46
#